data_AF-A0A2X4TU69-F1
#
_entry.id   AF-A0A2X4TU69-F1
#
_cell.length_a   1.000
_cell.length_b   1.000
_cell.length_c   1.000
_cell.angle_alpha   90.00
_cell.angle_beta   90.00
_cell.angle_gamma   90.00
#
_symmetry.space_group_name_H-M   'P 1'
#
loop_
_entity.id
_entity.type
_entity.pdbx_description
1 polymer ?
#
loop_
_entity_poly.entity_id
_entity_poly.type
_entity_poly.pdbx_seq_one_letter_code
_entity_poly.pdbx_strand_id
1 'polypeptide(L)' 'MSAPWDEDGGFAWERREAGQSWEQIGSDLGCPPHVAQELGERYRAETDRIVMRDQIPLFDVPE' A
#
# COMPACT_ATOMS: atom_id res chain seq x y z
N MET A 1 4.70 -5.93 -19.87
CA MET A 1 3.85 -6.87 -19.10
C MET A 1 4.53 -7.04 -17.75
N SER A 2 4.11 -6.29 -16.73
CA SER A 2 4.62 -6.51 -15.36
C SER A 2 3.48 -7.12 -14.55
N ALA A 3 3.59 -8.42 -14.33
CA ALA A 3 2.87 -9.14 -13.30
C ALA A 3 3.77 -10.28 -12.76
N PRO A 4 4.84 -9.93 -12.04
CA PRO A 4 5.33 -10.69 -10.91
C PRO A 4 5.27 -9.77 -9.67
N TRP A 5 4.05 -9.52 -9.19
CA TRP A 5 3.79 -8.81 -7.94
C TRP A 5 4.45 -7.44 -7.84
N ASP A 6 3.85 -6.44 -8.47
CA ASP A 6 3.99 -5.01 -8.15
C ASP A 6 5.05 -4.68 -7.07
N GLU A 7 6.23 -4.21 -7.50
CA GLU A 7 7.52 -4.32 -6.79
C GLU A 7 7.51 -3.86 -5.32
N ASP A 8 6.62 -2.92 -4.97
CA ASP A 8 6.50 -2.36 -3.63
C ASP A 8 5.14 -2.63 -2.95
N GLY A 9 4.18 -3.22 -3.67
CA GLY A 9 2.81 -3.49 -3.18
C GLY A 9 1.83 -2.31 -3.27
N GLY A 10 2.23 -1.22 -3.95
CA GLY A 10 1.43 -0.02 -4.13
C GLY A 10 0.12 -0.27 -4.89
N PHE A 11 0.17 -1.05 -5.98
CA PHE A 11 -1.02 -1.41 -6.74
C PHE A 11 -2.03 -2.17 -5.87
N ALA A 12 -1.56 -3.11 -5.06
CA ALA A 12 -2.42 -3.88 -4.18
C ALA A 12 -3.12 -2.99 -3.15
N TRP A 13 -2.39 -2.00 -2.60
CA TRP A 13 -2.94 -1.01 -1.69
C TRP A 13 -3.95 -0.06 -2.37
N GLU A 14 -3.62 0.52 -3.53
CA GLU A 14 -4.51 1.44 -4.26
C GLU A 14 -5.84 0.78 -4.64
N ARG A 15 -5.78 -0.46 -5.13
CA ARG A 15 -6.98 -1.23 -5.48
C ARG A 15 -7.81 -1.60 -4.26
N ARG A 16 -7.18 -1.84 -3.12
CA ARG A 16 -7.88 -2.10 -1.86
C ARG A 16 -8.63 -0.85 -1.40
N GLU A 17 -8.00 0.32 -1.46
CA GLU A 17 -8.63 1.62 -1.14
C GLU A 17 -9.76 1.96 -2.12
N ALA A 18 -9.65 1.53 -3.37
CA ALA A 18 -10.74 1.60 -4.37
C ALA A 18 -11.90 0.61 -4.11
N GLY A 19 -11.80 -0.23 -3.07
CA GLY A 19 -12.85 -1.15 -2.63
C GLY A 19 -12.81 -2.54 -3.25
N GLN A 20 -11.74 -2.90 -4.00
CA GLN A 20 -11.60 -4.25 -4.53
C GLN A 20 -11.32 -5.27 -3.42
N SER A 21 -11.75 -6.51 -3.62
CA SER A 21 -11.40 -7.63 -2.74
C SER A 21 -9.99 -8.14 -3.04
N TRP A 22 -9.32 -8.74 -2.05
CA TRP A 22 -8.01 -9.36 -2.25
C TRP A 22 -8.02 -10.47 -3.29
N GLU A 23 -9.18 -11.10 -3.53
CA GLU A 23 -9.36 -12.10 -4.59
C GLU A 23 -9.30 -11.47 -5.98
N GLN A 24 -9.94 -10.31 -6.17
CA GLN A 24 -9.89 -9.56 -7.43
C GLN A 24 -8.48 -9.01 -7.67
N ILE A 25 -7.88 -8.43 -6.63
CA ILE A 25 -6.52 -7.86 -6.69
C ILE A 25 -5.50 -8.96 -6.98
N GLY A 26 -5.62 -10.12 -6.31
CA GLY A 26 -4.79 -11.28 -6.58
C GLY A 26 -4.95 -11.78 -8.00
N SER A 27 -6.18 -11.87 -8.52
CA SER A 27 -6.42 -12.24 -9.92
C SER A 27 -5.81 -11.24 -10.92
N ASP A 28 -5.88 -9.94 -10.64
CA ASP A 28 -5.34 -8.88 -11.50
C ASP A 28 -3.81 -8.90 -11.54
N LEU A 29 -3.18 -9.19 -10.41
CA LEU A 29 -1.73 -9.35 -10.30
C LEU A 29 -1.27 -10.74 -10.80
N GLY A 30 -2.16 -11.74 -10.73
CA GLY A 30 -1.92 -13.17 -10.98
C GLY A 30 -1.58 -14.04 -9.74
N CYS A 31 -1.73 -13.56 -8.50
CA CYS A 31 -1.24 -14.20 -7.27
C CYS A 31 -2.37 -14.81 -6.46
N PRO A 32 -2.02 -15.70 -5.52
CA PRO A 32 -2.88 -15.99 -4.40
C PRO A 32 -3.31 -14.70 -3.65
N PRO A 33 -4.57 -14.60 -3.21
CA PRO A 33 -5.11 -13.42 -2.52
C PRO A 33 -4.32 -13.00 -1.27
N HIS A 34 -3.76 -13.98 -0.54
CA HIS A 34 -2.94 -13.69 0.65
C HIS A 34 -1.64 -12.95 0.31
N VAL A 35 -1.04 -13.22 -0.86
CA VAL A 35 0.17 -12.51 -1.31
C VAL A 35 -0.18 -11.07 -1.67
N ALA A 36 -1.30 -10.84 -2.36
CA ALA A 36 -1.80 -9.49 -2.63
C ALA A 36 -2.05 -8.70 -1.35
N GLN A 37 -2.61 -9.35 -0.33
CA GLN A 37 -2.81 -8.75 0.98
C GLN A 37 -1.49 -8.36 1.64
N GLU A 38 -0.51 -9.28 1.72
CA GLU A 38 0.79 -8.99 2.34
C GLU A 38 1.52 -7.83 1.65
N LEU A 39 1.44 -7.75 0.32
CA LEU A 39 2.02 -6.64 -0.45
C LEU A 39 1.36 -5.30 -0.12
N GLY A 40 0.02 -5.24 -0.13
CA GLY A 40 -0.71 -4.01 0.16
C GLY A 40 -0.50 -3.52 1.60
N GLU A 41 -0.47 -4.43 2.57
CA GLU A 41 -0.22 -4.08 3.97
C GLU A 41 1.22 -3.63 4.21
N ARG A 42 2.20 -4.25 3.53
CA ARG A 42 3.59 -3.81 3.59
C ARG A 42 3.75 -2.39 3.05
N TYR A 43 3.16 -2.11 1.88
CA TYR A 43 3.19 -0.79 1.27
C TYR A 43 2.56 0.27 2.18
N ARG A 44 1.40 -0.05 2.78
CA ARG A 44 0.74 0.82 3.76
C ARG A 44 1.66 1.13 4.94
N ALA A 45 2.26 0.11 5.55
CA ALA A 45 3.12 0.29 6.71
C ALA A 45 4.38 1.13 6.38
N GLU A 46 4.93 0.99 5.18
CA GLU A 46 6.06 1.80 4.72
C GLU A 46 5.64 3.25 4.45
N THR A 47 4.49 3.46 3.80
CA THR A 47 3.92 4.80 3.58
C THR A 47 3.61 5.50 4.89
N ASP A 48 2.98 4.82 5.85
CA ASP A 48 2.68 5.36 7.18
C ASP A 48 3.96 5.78 7.92
N ARG A 49 5.04 4.99 7.80
CA ARG A 49 6.36 5.34 8.39
C ARG A 49 6.98 6.56 7.74
N ILE A 50 6.93 6.66 6.41
CA ILE A 50 7.46 7.83 5.68
C ILE A 50 6.67 9.07 6.07
N VAL A 51 5.33 8.99 6.05
CA VAL A 51 4.44 10.08 6.46
C VAL A 51 4.73 10.50 7.89
N MET A 52 4.93 9.57 8.83
CA MET A 52 5.26 9.88 10.22
C MET A 52 6.65 10.52 10.39
N ARG A 53 7.66 10.06 9.64
CA ARG A 53 9.02 10.62 9.68
C ARG A 53 9.04 12.04 9.12
N ASP A 54 8.30 12.28 8.06
CA ASP A 54 8.35 13.53 7.28
C ASP A 54 7.27 14.53 7.73
N GLN A 55 6.66 14.33 8.91
CA GLN A 55 5.75 15.32 9.49
C GLN A 55 6.52 16.59 9.85
N ILE A 56 6.35 17.62 9.03
CA ILE A 56 6.73 18.99 9.37
C ILE A 56 5.57 19.58 10.19
N PRO A 57 5.81 20.09 11.40
CA PRO A 57 4.76 20.77 12.16
C PRO A 57 4.23 21.96 11.35
N LEU A 58 2.91 21.98 11.12
CA LEU A 58 2.25 23.06 10.37
C LEU A 58 2.24 24.38 11.15
N PHE A 59 2.40 24.31 12.47
CA PHE A 59 2.51 25.47 13.35
C PHE A 59 3.60 25.20 14.38
N ASP A 60 4.63 26.03 14.40
CA ASP A 60 5.47 26.17 15.59
C ASP A 60 4.62 26.97 16.60
N VAL A 61 4.24 26.34 17.71
CA VAL A 61 3.60 27.05 18.81
C VAL A 61 4.73 27.54 19.71
N PRO A 62 5.10 28.84 19.69
CA PRO A 62 6.02 29.38 20.67
C PRO A 62 5.35 29.32 22.05
N GLU A 63 6.10 28.85 23.05
CA GLU A 63 5.72 28.84 24.47
C GLU A 63 5.47 30.25 25.02
#